data_AF-A0A6L9GAC8-F1
#
_entry.id   AF-A0A6L9GAC8-F1
#
_cell.length_a   1.000
_cell.length_b   1.000
_cell.length_c   1.000
_cell.angle_alpha   90.00
_cell.angle_beta   90.00
_cell.angle_gamma   90.00
#
_symmetry.space_group_name_H-M   'P 1'
#
loop_
_entity.id
_entity.type
_entity.pdbx_description
1 polymer ?
#
loop_
_entity_poly.entity_id
_entity_poly.type
_entity_poly.pdbx_seq_one_letter_code
_entity_poly.pdbx_strand_id
1 'polypeptide(L)'
;GTSGLVAQSHGAGDEAEVGAHLLRALAIAGAAGLFFILFQLPLFWGAFQLAPATPEVEAMARDYLTIRIWGAPATIALYAITGWLIAIERTRAVLALQLVQNGLN
;
A
#
# COMPACT_ATOMS: atom_id res chain seq x y z
N GLY A 1 -1.22 -1.55 -16.29
CA GLY A 1 -0.82 -1.96 -14.92
C GLY A 1 -0.85 -3.48 -14.82
N THR A 2 -0.33 -4.05 -13.72
CA THR A 2 -0.25 -5.52 -13.53
C THR A 2 -1.61 -6.22 -13.53
N SER A 3 -2.70 -5.52 -13.22
CA SER A 3 -4.08 -6.02 -13.28
C SER A 3 -4.45 -6.61 -14.65
N GLY A 4 -3.97 -6.03 -15.74
CA GLY A 4 -4.23 -6.56 -17.09
C GLY A 4 -3.49 -7.88 -17.37
N LEU A 5 -2.31 -8.07 -16.78
CA LEU A 5 -1.56 -9.33 -16.89
C LEU A 5 -2.23 -10.42 -16.03
N VAL A 6 -2.64 -10.08 -14.81
CA VAL A 6 -3.41 -10.97 -13.93
C VAL A 6 -4.71 -11.43 -14.59
N ALA A 7 -5.47 -10.51 -15.19
CA ALA A 7 -6.72 -10.85 -15.88
C ALA A 7 -6.51 -11.75 -17.10
N GLN A 8 -5.42 -11.55 -17.86
CA GLN A 8 -5.07 -12.42 -18.99
C GLN A 8 -4.72 -13.84 -18.51
N SER A 9 -3.85 -13.97 -17.51
CA SER A 9 -3.50 -15.29 -16.96
C SER A 9 -4.70 -15.98 -16.32
N HIS A 10 -5.59 -15.23 -15.65
CA HIS A 10 -6.83 -15.76 -15.10
C HIS A 10 -7.78 -16.25 -16.18
N GLY A 11 -8.00 -15.48 -17.24
CA GLY A 11 -8.80 -15.88 -18.40
C GLY A 11 -8.22 -17.07 -19.18
N ALA A 12 -6.90 -17.26 -19.12
CA ALA A 12 -6.20 -18.41 -19.68
C ALA A 12 -6.21 -19.66 -18.77
N GLY A 13 -6.71 -19.56 -17.53
CA GLY A 13 -6.70 -20.66 -16.55
C GLY A 13 -5.33 -20.96 -15.94
N ASP A 14 -4.36 -20.05 -16.08
CA ASP A 14 -3.01 -20.19 -15.53
C ASP A 14 -2.95 -19.68 -14.08
N GLU A 15 -3.46 -20.49 -13.16
CA GLU A 15 -3.50 -20.18 -11.72
C GLU A 15 -2.10 -19.96 -11.12
N ALA A 16 -1.07 -20.61 -11.67
CA ALA A 16 0.31 -20.43 -11.22
C ALA A 16 0.81 -19.01 -11.53
N GLU A 17 0.57 -18.53 -12.75
CA GLU A 17 1.00 -17.18 -13.13
C GLU A 17 0.14 -16.09 -12.48
N VAL A 18 -1.16 -16.34 -12.25
CA VAL A 18 -2.04 -15.46 -11.45
C VAL A 18 -1.45 -15.24 -10.05
N GLY A 19 -1.01 -16.30 -9.37
CA GLY A 19 -0.35 -16.22 -8.07
C GLY A 19 1.03 -15.55 -8.14
N ALA A 20 1.81 -15.86 -9.18
CA ALA A 20 3.13 -15.26 -9.37
C ALA A 20 3.07 -13.74 -9.57
N HIS A 21 2.07 -13.23 -10.27
CA HIS A 21 1.83 -11.79 -10.37
C HIS A 21 1.55 -11.14 -9.01
N LEU A 22 0.76 -11.78 -8.15
CA LEU A 22 0.52 -11.29 -6.79
C LEU A 22 1.83 -11.22 -5.99
N LEU A 23 2.62 -12.29 -6.00
CA LEU A 23 3.89 -12.34 -5.27
C LEU A 23 4.86 -11.24 -5.72
N ARG A 24 4.98 -11.00 -7.03
CA ARG A 24 5.82 -9.91 -7.56
C ARG A 24 5.30 -8.55 -7.11
N ALA A 25 3.99 -8.33 -7.14
CA ALA A 25 3.38 -7.08 -6.67
C ALA A 25 3.59 -6.86 -5.16
N LEU A 26 3.47 -7.92 -4.35
CA LEU A 26 3.74 -7.88 -2.91
C LEU A 26 5.21 -7.63 -2.60
N ALA A 27 6.14 -8.20 -3.38
CA ALA A 27 7.57 -7.93 -3.23
C ALA A 27 7.89 -6.44 -3.51
N ILE A 28 7.31 -5.87 -4.57
CA ILE A 28 7.44 -4.43 -4.89
C ILE A 28 6.83 -3.58 -3.77
N ALA A 29 5.64 -3.94 -3.28
CA ALA A 29 4.98 -3.23 -2.19
C ALA A 29 5.79 -3.27 -0.89
N GLY A 30 6.37 -4.43 -0.56
CA GLY A 30 7.27 -4.60 0.57
C GLY A 30 8.52 -3.75 0.45
N ALA A 31 9.16 -3.72 -0.73
CA ALA A 31 10.32 -2.86 -0.98
C ALA A 31 9.97 -1.37 -0.88
N ALA A 32 8.83 -0.95 -1.41
CA ALA A 32 8.36 0.44 -1.30
C ALA A 32 8.04 0.82 0.16
N GLY A 33 7.37 -0.04 0.91
CA GLY A 33 7.11 0.18 2.34
C GLY A 33 8.39 0.25 3.16
N LEU A 34 9.35 -0.64 2.89
CA LEU A 34 10.67 -0.63 3.52
C LEU A 34 11.42 0.67 3.19
N PHE A 35 11.35 1.14 1.95
CA PHE A 35 11.91 2.44 1.57
C PHE A 35 11.34 3.57 2.45
N PHE A 36 10.02 3.65 2.63
CA PHE A 36 9.42 4.67 3.51
C PHE A 36 9.93 4.57 4.96
N ILE A 37 10.09 3.36 5.49
CA ILE A 37 10.60 3.15 6.86
C ILE A 37 12.07 3.57 6.97
N LEU A 38 12.92 3.15 6.02
CA LEU A 38 14.36 3.43 6.05
C LEU A 38 14.66 4.92 5.85
N PHE A 39 13.88 5.59 4.99
CA PHE A 39 14.08 7.00 4.64
C PHE A 39 13.14 7.95 5.39
N GLN A 40 12.49 7.50 6.48
CA GLN A 40 11.50 8.31 7.19
C GLN A 40 12.04 9.67 7.69
N LEU A 41 13.29 9.72 8.17
CA LEU A 41 13.90 10.96 8.67
C LEU A 41 14.06 12.03 7.58
N PRO A 42 14.74 11.77 6.45
CA PRO A 42 14.84 12.77 5.38
C PRO A 42 13.47 13.08 4.74
N LEU A 43 12.54 12.11 4.70
CA LEU A 43 11.18 12.34 4.20
C LEU A 43 10.41 13.32 5.09
N PHE A 44 10.40 13.11 6.40
CA PHE A 44 9.71 14.00 7.35
C PHE A 44 10.36 15.38 7.37
N TRP A 45 11.69 15.43 7.40
CA TRP A 45 12.41 16.70 7.32
C TRP A 45 12.03 17.47 6.05
N GLY A 46 12.08 16.83 4.87
CA GLY A 46 11.71 17.45 3.60
C GLY A 46 10.25 17.91 3.58
N ALA A 47 9.33 17.12 4.14
CA ALA A 47 7.92 17.49 4.24
C ALA A 47 7.71 18.77 5.07
N PHE A 48 8.38 18.90 6.23
CA PHE A 48 8.29 20.10 7.07
C PHE A 48 9.01 21.32 6.48
N GLN A 49 10.03 21.13 5.65
CA GLN A 49 10.63 22.24 4.88
C GLN A 49 9.70 22.74 3.78
N LEU A 50 8.98 21.85 3.09
CA LEU A 50 8.05 22.22 2.02
C LEU A 50 6.76 22.84 2.54
N ALA A 51 6.29 22.40 3.70
CA ALA A 51 5.04 22.85 4.32
C ALA A 51 5.29 23.25 5.79
N PRO A 52 5.97 24.38 6.04
CA PRO A 52 6.23 24.86 7.39
C PRO A 52 4.91 25.22 8.09
N ALA A 53 4.83 24.89 9.39
CA ALA A 53 3.67 25.13 10.24
C ALA A 53 4.10 25.74 11.58
N THR A 54 3.14 26.06 12.46
CA THR A 54 3.50 26.47 13.83
C THR A 54 4.16 25.31 14.58
N PRO A 55 4.98 25.58 15.62
CA PRO A 55 5.64 24.53 16.39
C PRO A 55 4.69 23.45 16.93
N GLU A 56 3.50 23.85 17.36
CA GLU A 56 2.48 22.96 17.90
C GLU A 56 1.95 22.01 16.82
N VAL A 57 1.69 22.54 15.62
CA VAL A 57 1.20 21.75 14.49
C VAL A 57 2.28 20.79 13.96
N GLU A 58 3.53 21.25 13.87
CA GLU A 58 4.65 20.38 13.47
C GLU A 58 4.87 19.23 14.47
N ALA A 59 4.79 19.51 15.78
CA ALA A 59 4.90 18.48 16.80
C ALA A 59 3.80 17.41 16.66
N MET A 60 2.53 17.83 16.51
CA MET A 60 1.42 16.89 16.30
C MET A 60 1.57 16.10 15.01
N ALA A 61 1.99 16.74 13.91
CA ALA A 61 2.23 16.08 12.65
C ALA A 61 3.37 15.06 12.75
N ARG A 62 4.45 15.37 13.49
CA ARG A 62 5.57 14.46 13.73
C ARG A 62 5.14 13.24 14.53
N ASP A 63 4.35 13.41 15.57
CA ASP A 63 3.79 12.30 16.36
C ASP A 63 2.91 11.41 15.48
N TYR A 64 2.02 12.01 14.69
CA TYR A 64 1.17 11.26 13.76
C TYR A 64 1.99 10.48 12.71
N LEU A 65 2.96 11.14 12.06
CA LEU A 65 3.75 10.55 10.98
C LEU A 65 4.65 9.41 11.48
N THR A 66 5.26 9.57 12.66
CA THR A 66 6.13 8.53 13.27
C THR A 66 5.35 7.28 13.63
N ILE A 67 4.07 7.40 14.00
CA ILE A 67 3.18 6.25 14.19
C ILE A 67 2.77 5.66 12.83
N ARG A 68 2.34 6.51 11.90
CA ARG A 68 1.72 6.08 10.62
C ARG A 68 2.69 5.37 9.68
N ILE A 69 3.98 5.72 9.70
CA ILE A 69 4.97 5.19 8.75
C ILE A 69 5.15 3.68 8.85
N TRP A 70 4.97 3.10 10.03
CA TRP A 70 5.03 1.65 10.24
C TRP A 70 3.90 0.90 9.52
N GLY A 71 2.79 1.57 9.22
CA GLY A 71 1.69 1.04 8.41
C GLY A 71 1.93 1.12 6.90
N ALA A 72 3.01 1.77 6.44
CA ALA A 72 3.27 1.97 5.00
C ALA A 72 3.39 0.65 4.22
N PRO A 73 4.14 -0.38 4.66
CA PRO A 73 4.24 -1.65 3.94
C PRO A 73 2.87 -2.33 3.75
N ALA A 74 2.07 -2.38 4.82
CA ALA A 74 0.74 -2.98 4.78
C ALA A 74 -0.23 -2.19 3.88
N THR A 75 -0.18 -0.86 3.95
CA THR A 75 -1.04 0.02 3.14
C THR A 75 -0.74 -0.15 1.64
N ILE A 76 0.52 -0.17 1.25
CA ILE A 76 0.93 -0.34 -0.16
C ILE A 76 0.60 -1.75 -0.65
N ALA A 77 0.83 -2.78 0.17
CA ALA A 77 0.48 -4.16 -0.15
C ALA A 77 -1.04 -4.31 -0.37
N LEU A 78 -1.86 -3.59 0.41
CA LEU A 78 -3.31 -3.63 0.25
C LEU A 78 -3.77 -3.08 -1.10
N TYR A 79 -3.08 -2.09 -1.69
CA TYR A 79 -3.35 -1.66 -3.07
C TYR A 79 -3.05 -2.76 -4.08
N ALA A 80 -1.94 -3.48 -3.92
CA ALA A 80 -1.59 -4.62 -4.76
C ALA A 80 -2.62 -5.76 -4.65
N ILE A 81 -3.02 -6.12 -3.42
CA ILE A 81 -4.04 -7.14 -3.15
C ILE A 81 -5.38 -6.73 -3.74
N THR A 82 -5.79 -5.47 -3.54
CA THR A 82 -7.06 -4.95 -4.07
C THR A 82 -7.09 -5.01 -5.60
N GLY A 83 -6.02 -4.55 -6.25
CA GLY A 83 -5.92 -4.60 -7.71
C GLY A 83 -5.92 -6.03 -8.26
N TRP A 84 -5.24 -6.96 -7.56
CA TRP A 84 -5.25 -8.38 -7.90
C TRP A 84 -6.65 -8.99 -7.76
N LEU A 85 -7.34 -8.75 -6.63
CA LEU A 85 -8.71 -9.23 -6.40
C LEU A 85 -9.70 -8.70 -7.44
N ILE A 86 -9.56 -7.44 -7.87
CA ILE A 86 -10.37 -6.87 -8.95
C ILE A 86 -10.10 -7.60 -10.27
N ALA A 87 -8.82 -7.87 -10.58
CA ALA A 87 -8.41 -8.53 -11.83
C ALA A 87 -8.91 -9.99 -11.93
N ILE A 88 -9.16 -10.66 -10.81
CA ILE A 88 -9.77 -12.00 -10.74
C ILE A 88 -11.25 -11.96 -10.34
N GLU A 89 -11.91 -10.81 -10.54
CA GLU A 89 -13.36 -10.61 -10.36
C GLU A 89 -13.90 -10.87 -8.93
N ARG A 90 -13.04 -10.84 -7.91
CA ARG A 90 -13.41 -11.06 -6.49
C ARG A 90 -13.83 -9.78 -5.76
N THR A 91 -14.80 -9.07 -6.32
CA THR A 91 -15.29 -7.77 -5.80
C THR A 91 -15.83 -7.83 -4.37
N ARG A 92 -16.44 -8.94 -3.95
CA ARG A 92 -16.90 -9.12 -2.55
C ARG A 92 -15.74 -9.14 -1.55
N ALA A 93 -14.59 -9.72 -1.93
CA ALA A 93 -13.40 -9.72 -1.08
C ALA A 93 -12.82 -8.30 -0.95
N VAL A 94 -12.87 -7.51 -2.03
CA VAL A 94 -12.50 -6.09 -2.00
C VAL A 94 -13.38 -5.30 -1.02
N LEU A 95 -14.69 -5.48 -1.08
CA LEU A 95 -15.61 -4.83 -0.13
C LEU A 95 -15.31 -5.22 1.32
N ALA A 96 -15.10 -6.51 1.60
CA ALA A 96 -14.75 -6.97 2.94
C ALA A 96 -13.43 -6.34 3.43
N LEU A 97 -12.39 -6.29 2.58
CA LEU A 97 -11.14 -5.62 2.90
C LEU A 97 -11.33 -4.13 3.18
N GLN A 98 -12.13 -3.43 2.37
CA GLN A 98 -12.42 -2.02 2.59
C GLN A 98 -13.17 -1.77 3.88
N LEU A 99 -14.17 -2.59 4.22
CA LEU A 99 -14.91 -2.45 5.47
C LEU A 99 -14.00 -2.67 6.68
N VAL A 100 -13.15 -3.70 6.65
CA VAL A 100 -12.18 -3.96 7.73
C VAL A 100 -11.16 -2.82 7.82
N GLN A 101 -10.61 -2.37 6.71
CA GLN A 101 -9.62 -1.30 6.70
C GLN A 101 -10.20 0.01 7.25
N ASN A 102 -11.37 0.43 6.76
CA ASN A 102 -11.98 1.68 7.21
C ASN A 102 -12.53 1.59 8.64
N GLY A 103 -12.99 0.41 9.09
CA GLY A 103 -13.48 0.23 10.45
C GLY A 103 -12.38 0.20 11.53
N LEU A 104 -11.12 -0.05 11.13
CA LEU A 104 -9.96 -0.08 12.03
C LEU A 104 -9.10 1.20 11.98
N ASN A 105 -9.30 2.08 10.98
CA ASN A 105 -8.64 3.39 10.94
C ASN A 105 -9.37 4.40 11.83
#